data_AF-A0AA42BMJ8-F1
#
_entry.id   AF-A0AA42BMJ8-F1
#
_cell.length_a   1.000
_cell.length_b   1.000
_cell.length_c   1.000
_cell.angle_alpha   90.00
_cell.angle_beta   90.00
_cell.angle_gamma   90.00
#
_symmetry.space_group_name_H-M   'P 1'
#
loop_
_entity.id
_entity.type
_entity.pdbx_description
1 polymer ?
#
loop_
_entity_poly.entity_id
_entity_poly.type
_entity_poly.pdbx_seq_one_letter_code
_entity_poly.pdbx_strand_id
1 'polypeptide(L)'
;MRTWVDIELEKLGYTRNISATSTFHSLAKIVAQSNFIATVPMLTAMDMSKRYGVTVYQHPLREIKSKLMMAWHYRNDKKPEDDWFRRLIMEELSTLDESEPNY
;
A
#
# COMPACT_ATOMS: atom_id res chain seq x y z
N MET A 1 5.25 -3.08 -17.24
CA MET A 1 6.13 -2.29 -16.34
C MET A 1 6.55 -3.20 -15.19
N ARG A 2 7.84 -3.31 -14.89
CA ARG A 2 8.35 -4.12 -13.77
C ARG A 2 8.38 -3.26 -12.50
N THR A 3 7.85 -3.79 -11.40
CA THR A 3 7.78 -3.11 -10.10
C THR A 3 8.74 -3.73 -9.10
N TRP A 4 8.98 -3.08 -7.96
CA TRP A 4 9.81 -3.66 -6.89
C TRP A 4 9.22 -4.98 -6.36
N VAL A 5 7.89 -5.13 -6.37
CA VAL A 5 7.21 -6.38 -5.98
C VAL A 5 7.60 -7.54 -6.91
N ASP A 6 7.73 -7.30 -8.22
CA ASP A 6 8.20 -8.31 -9.16
C ASP A 6 9.61 -8.78 -8.84
N ILE A 7 10.50 -7.83 -8.50
CA ILE A 7 11.90 -8.11 -8.18
C ILE A 7 11.98 -8.99 -6.92
N GLU A 8 11.22 -8.68 -5.88
CA GLU A 8 11.22 -9.46 -4.63
C GLU A 8 10.57 -10.85 -4.80
N LEU A 9 9.51 -10.97 -5.61
CA LEU A 9 8.92 -12.27 -5.94
C LEU A 9 9.89 -13.16 -6.72
N GLU A 10 10.63 -12.59 -7.67
CA GLU A 10 11.60 -13.33 -8.49
C GLU A 10 12.77 -13.86 -7.66
N LYS A 11 13.21 -13.13 -6.62
CA LYS A 11 14.21 -13.65 -5.66
C LYS A 11 13.73 -14.90 -4.92
N LEU A 12 12.42 -15.07 -4.77
CA LEU A 12 11.80 -16.27 -4.20
C LEU A 12 11.48 -17.35 -5.26
N GLY A 13 11.85 -17.13 -6.53
CA GLY A 13 11.55 -18.04 -7.64
C GLY A 13 10.12 -17.94 -8.18
N TYR A 14 9.35 -16.92 -7.78
CA TYR A 14 8.00 -16.70 -8.27
C TYR A 14 7.98 -15.79 -9.50
N THR A 15 7.06 -16.07 -10.43
CA THR A 15 6.79 -15.22 -11.60
C THR A 15 5.30 -14.88 -11.65
N ARG A 16 4.96 -13.77 -12.32
CA ARG A 16 3.57 -13.30 -12.46
C ARG A 16 3.19 -13.19 -13.93
N ASN A 17 1.97 -13.60 -14.27
CA ASN A 17 1.36 -13.28 -15.57
C ASN A 17 0.56 -11.98 -15.43
N ILE A 18 1.07 -10.88 -16.00
CA ILE A 18 0.51 -9.55 -15.82
C ILE A 18 -0.40 -9.21 -17.01
N SER A 19 -1.72 -9.20 -16.78
CA SER A 19 -2.71 -8.85 -17.81
C SER A 19 -3.03 -7.35 -17.86
N ALA A 20 -2.89 -6.62 -16.75
CA ALA A 20 -3.22 -5.20 -16.68
C ALA A 20 -2.41 -4.45 -15.61
N THR A 21 -2.33 -3.13 -15.75
CA THR A 21 -1.81 -2.21 -14.73
C THR A 21 -2.79 -1.05 -14.60
N SER A 22 -3.14 -0.66 -13.37
CA SER A 22 -4.18 0.33 -13.11
C SER A 22 -3.90 1.08 -11.80
N THR A 23 -4.57 2.21 -11.60
CA THR A 23 -4.58 2.89 -10.31
C THR A 23 -5.43 2.10 -9.31
N PHE A 24 -5.21 2.31 -8.01
CA PHE A 24 -5.95 1.56 -6.98
C PHE A 24 -7.47 1.75 -7.09
N HIS A 25 -7.94 2.93 -7.49
CA HIS A 25 -9.37 3.21 -7.56
C HIS A 25 -10.11 2.32 -8.57
N SER A 26 -9.55 2.12 -9.76
CA SER A 26 -10.12 1.26 -10.80
C SER A 26 -9.81 -0.22 -10.59
N LEU A 27 -8.68 -0.53 -9.93
CA LEU A 27 -8.22 -1.91 -9.72
C LEU A 27 -9.22 -2.75 -8.92
N ALA A 28 -9.88 -2.17 -7.91
CA ALA A 28 -10.86 -2.87 -7.09
C ALA A 28 -12.00 -3.46 -7.92
N LYS A 29 -12.54 -2.66 -8.84
CA LYS A 29 -13.62 -3.06 -9.75
C LYS A 29 -13.16 -4.13 -10.73
N ILE A 30 -11.92 -4.02 -11.26
CA ILE A 30 -11.35 -5.04 -12.15
C ILE A 30 -11.25 -6.38 -11.43
N VAL A 31 -10.69 -6.41 -10.21
CA VAL A 31 -10.56 -7.63 -9.41
C VAL A 31 -11.93 -8.21 -9.07
N ALA A 32 -12.90 -7.37 -8.66
CA ALA A 32 -14.24 -7.82 -8.31
C ALA A 32 -15.04 -8.40 -9.50
N GLN A 33 -14.68 -8.05 -10.74
CA GLN A 33 -15.41 -8.43 -11.95
C GLN A 33 -14.62 -9.41 -12.84
N SER A 34 -13.54 -10.00 -12.34
CA SER A 34 -12.70 -10.92 -13.10
C SER A 34 -12.13 -12.03 -12.20
N ASN A 35 -11.33 -12.92 -12.80
CA ASN A 35 -10.56 -13.93 -12.08
C ASN A 35 -9.12 -13.47 -11.79
N PHE A 36 -8.88 -12.15 -11.80
CA PHE A 36 -7.56 -11.61 -11.48
C PHE A 36 -7.39 -11.39 -9.98
N ILE A 37 -6.14 -11.46 -9.54
CA ILE A 37 -5.70 -11.04 -8.22
C ILE A 37 -4.79 -9.83 -8.33
N ALA A 38 -4.69 -9.05 -7.26
CA ALA A 38 -3.83 -7.87 -7.21
C ALA A 38 -3.02 -7.82 -5.92
N THR A 39 -1.79 -7.33 -6.02
CA THR A 39 -0.97 -6.95 -4.85
C THR A 39 -1.14 -5.44 -4.61
N VAL A 40 -1.64 -5.06 -3.44
CA VAL A 40 -1.83 -3.66 -3.02
C VAL A 40 -1.41 -3.49 -1.55
N PRO A 41 -1.16 -2.25 -1.07
CA PRO A 41 -0.94 -2.00 0.35
C PRO A 41 -2.13 -2.45 1.22
N MET A 42 -1.86 -2.85 2.46
CA MET A 42 -2.86 -3.43 3.36
C MET A 42 -4.10 -2.54 3.54
N LEU A 43 -3.91 -1.25 3.83
CA LEU A 43 -5.03 -0.32 4.01
C LEU A 43 -5.91 -0.21 2.75
N THR A 44 -5.29 -0.26 1.56
CA THR A 44 -6.01 -0.31 0.29
C THR A 44 -6.79 -1.61 0.14
N ALA A 45 -6.21 -2.76 0.48
CA ALA A 45 -6.91 -4.04 0.40
C ALA A 45 -8.14 -4.08 1.33
N MET A 46 -8.01 -3.55 2.55
CA MET A 46 -9.11 -3.47 3.51
C MET A 46 -10.23 -2.53 3.04
N ASP A 47 -9.90 -1.37 2.49
CA ASP A 47 -10.89 -0.45 1.90
C ASP A 47 -11.60 -1.10 0.70
N MET A 48 -10.85 -1.78 -0.18
CA MET A 48 -11.41 -2.51 -1.31
C MET A 48 -12.34 -3.64 -0.87
N SER A 49 -11.96 -4.40 0.15
CA SER A 49 -12.78 -5.48 0.71
C SER A 49 -14.11 -4.96 1.23
N LYS A 50 -14.08 -3.86 2.00
CA LYS A 50 -15.29 -3.21 2.53
C LYS A 50 -16.21 -2.69 1.43
N ARG A 51 -15.66 -2.09 0.37
CA ARG A 51 -16.47 -1.42 -0.68
C ARG A 51 -16.96 -2.35 -1.79
N TYR A 52 -16.17 -3.35 -2.14
CA TYR A 52 -16.40 -4.19 -3.33
C TYR A 52 -16.57 -5.68 -3.00
N GLY A 53 -16.48 -6.08 -1.73
CA GLY A 53 -16.67 -7.47 -1.32
C GLY A 53 -15.56 -8.41 -1.79
N VAL A 54 -14.36 -7.88 -2.07
CA VAL A 54 -13.20 -8.72 -2.45
C VAL A 54 -12.56 -9.37 -1.22
N THR A 55 -12.03 -10.58 -1.42
CA THR A 55 -11.31 -11.33 -0.38
C THR A 55 -9.85 -10.90 -0.31
N VAL A 56 -9.33 -10.71 0.90
CA VAL A 56 -7.91 -10.37 1.14
C VAL A 56 -7.17 -11.64 1.57
N TYR A 57 -5.98 -11.84 1.00
CA TYR A 57 -5.10 -12.98 1.29
C TYR A 57 -3.73 -12.49 1.76
N GLN A 58 -3.04 -13.31 2.57
CA GLN A 58 -1.67 -13.03 2.96
C GLN A 58 -0.74 -13.11 1.74
N HIS A 59 0.08 -12.07 1.55
CA HIS A 59 1.01 -12.01 0.42
C HIS A 59 2.27 -12.87 0.70
N PRO A 60 2.87 -13.53 -0.31
CA PRO A 60 4.12 -14.28 -0.15
C PRO A 60 5.29 -13.44 0.39
N LEU A 61 5.27 -12.13 0.14
CA LEU A 61 6.26 -11.16 0.65
C LEU A 61 5.87 -10.54 2.01
N ARG A 62 5.31 -11.32 2.93
CA ARG A 62 4.78 -10.80 4.22
C ARG A 62 5.81 -10.07 5.09
N GLU A 63 7.07 -10.47 5.01
CA GLU A 63 8.16 -9.89 5.82
C GLU A 63 8.70 -8.57 5.22
N ILE A 64 8.32 -8.24 3.97
CA ILE A 64 8.82 -7.07 3.27
C ILE A 64 7.80 -5.94 3.40
N LYS A 65 8.06 -5.01 4.31
CA LYS A 65 7.23 -3.81 4.49
C LYS A 65 7.82 -2.62 3.73
N SER A 66 6.99 -1.94 2.95
CA SER A 66 7.33 -0.62 2.38
C SER A 66 7.28 0.44 3.49
N LYS A 67 8.35 1.23 3.65
CA LYS A 67 8.36 2.34 4.60
C LYS A 67 7.72 3.58 3.97
N LEU A 68 6.62 4.04 4.56
CA LEU A 68 6.07 5.36 4.25
C LEU A 68 6.92 6.42 4.96
N MET A 69 7.32 7.46 4.23
CA MET A 69 8.14 8.53 4.75
C MET A 69 7.58 9.88 4.32
N MET A 70 7.68 10.88 5.19
CA MET A 70 7.48 12.28 4.81
C MET A 70 8.80 12.86 4.31
N ALA A 71 8.73 13.58 3.19
CA ALA A 71 9.88 14.26 2.61
C ALA A 71 9.58 15.75 2.44
N TRP A 72 10.55 16.59 2.78
CA TRP A 72 10.49 18.04 2.59
C TRP A 72 11.86 18.59 2.22
N HIS A 73 11.89 19.79 1.67
CA HIS A 73 13.12 20.48 1.36
C HIS A 73 13.70 21.12 2.63
N TYR A 74 15.03 21.08 2.83
CA TYR A 74 15.69 21.62 4.03
C TYR A 74 15.34 23.09 4.33
N ARG A 75 15.06 23.89 3.30
CA ARG A 75 14.66 25.31 3.44
C ARG A 75 13.35 25.50 4.22
N ASN A 76 12.50 24.49 4.24
CA ASN A 76 11.21 24.49 4.93
C ASN A 76 11.28 23.74 6.27
N ASP A 77 12.46 23.30 6.68
CA ASP A 77 12.62 22.51 7.91
C ASP A 77 12.19 23.30 9.15
N LYS A 78 12.60 24.58 9.23
CA LYS A 78 12.37 25.44 10.39
C LYS A 78 11.14 26.35 10.28
N LYS A 79 10.29 26.15 9.27
CA LYS A 79 9.07 26.94 9.11
C LYS A 79 7.99 26.44 10.07
N PRO A 80 7.43 27.30 10.94
CA PRO A 80 6.43 26.88 11.93
C PRO A 80 5.20 26.21 11.33
N GLU A 81 4.73 26.68 10.17
CA GLU A 81 3.57 26.14 9.46
C GLU A 81 3.82 24.72 8.92
N ASP A 82 5.00 24.48 8.36
CA ASP A 82 5.39 23.16 7.85
C ASP A 82 5.63 22.19 9.02
N ASP A 83 6.23 22.66 10.11
CA ASP A 83 6.44 21.87 11.33
C ASP A 83 5.13 21.46 12.01
N TRP A 84 4.19 22.39 12.14
CA TRP A 84 2.85 22.08 12.65
C TRP A 84 2.17 21.02 11.79
N PHE A 85 2.19 21.16 10.46
CA PHE A 85 1.53 20.22 9.56
C PHE A 85 2.16 18.82 9.61
N ARG A 86 3.50 18.73 9.66
CA ARG A 86 4.19 17.45 9.84
C ARG A 86 3.85 16.77 11.16
N ARG A 87 3.75 17.54 12.25
CA ARG A 87 3.31 17.00 13.55
C ARG A 87 1.88 16.47 13.51
N LEU A 88 0.97 17.21 12.87
CA LEU A 88 -0.41 16.76 12.69
C LEU A 88 -0.48 15.44 11.91
N ILE A 89 0.26 15.32 10.79
CA ILE A 89 0.31 14.06 10.03
C ILE A 89 0.85 12.91 10.89
N MET A 90 1.92 13.13 11.67
CA MET A 90 2.49 12.08 12.53
C MET A 90 1.51 11.64 13.61
N GLU A 91 0.80 12.59 14.23
CA GLU A 91 -0.21 12.31 15.24
C GLU A 91 -1.32 11.44 14.65
N GLU A 92 -1.90 11.83 13.52
CA GLU A 92 -2.95 11.06 12.85
C GLU A 92 -2.47 9.67 12.43
N LEU A 93 -1.27 9.56 11.84
CA LEU A 93 -0.73 8.27 11.40
C LEU A 93 -0.36 7.35 12.57
N SER A 94 0.02 7.89 13.73
CA SER A 94 0.34 7.07 14.91
C SER A 94 -0.85 6.27 15.41
N THR A 95 -2.07 6.79 15.26
CA THR A 95 -3.31 6.10 15.62
C THR A 95 -3.62 4.90 14.73
N LEU A 96 -3.08 4.88 13.50
CA LEU A 96 -3.31 3.79 12.54
C LEU A 96 -2.34 2.63 12.77
N ASP A 97 -1.14 2.88 13.28
CA ASP A 97 -0.10 1.86 13.51
C ASP A 97 -0.50 0.89 14.64
N GLU A 98 -1.31 1.33 15.61
CA GLU A 98 -1.81 0.51 16.72
C GLU A 98 -2.92 -0.49 16.30
N SER A 99 -3.39 -0.44 15.05
CA SER A 99 -4.56 -1.17 14.58
C SER A 99 -4.26 -2.38 13.68
N GLU A 100 -3.00 -2.86 13.60
CA GLU A 100 -2.65 -4.02 12.76
C GLU A 100 -3.54 -5.25 13.14
N PRO A 101 -4.41 -5.75 12.23
CA PRO A 101 -5.22 -6.92 12.52
C PRO A 101 -4.36 -8.18 12.47
N ASN A 102 -4.42 -8.99 13.52
CA ASN A 102 -3.83 -10.33 13.55
C ASN A 102 -4.54 -11.23 12.53
N TYR A 103 -3.84 -11.65 11.48
CA TYR A 103 -4.27 -12.65 10.49
C TYR A 103 -3.31 -13.85 10.48
#